data_AF-A0A526ZYX8-F1
#
_entry.id   AF-A0A526ZYX8-F1
#
_cell.length_a   1.000
_cell.length_b   1.000
_cell.length_c   1.000
_cell.angle_alpha   90.00
_cell.angle_beta   90.00
_cell.angle_gamma   90.00
#
_symmetry.space_group_name_H-M   'P 1'
#
loop_
_entity.id
_entity.type
_entity.pdbx_description
1 polymer ?
#
loop_
_entity_poly.entity_id
_entity_poly.type
_entity_poly.pdbx_seq_one_letter_code
_entity_poly.pdbx_strand_id
1 'polypeptide(L)'
;MTFSIVARCSRTGMFGVAVSSSSPAVAARCAYAQAGVGAVYRQVLAVDVTGTTAIHSGPKALGIWAEARADNAACGGNMLAHDGVPQAMVEAFLVSEGHLGDRLIATMRAALKAGGEVGPVHSAGMKLVREVAWPVADLRCDWTDDCPIEQLASLWEIYKPQLDAYVTRAINPSDAPSYGVPGDE
;
A
#
# COMPACT_ATOMS: atom_id res chain seq x y z
N MET A 1 -1.54 4.57 -15.42
CA MET A 1 -2.84 4.32 -14.80
C MET A 1 -2.51 3.75 -13.44
N THR A 2 -2.80 4.49 -12.38
CA THR A 2 -2.34 4.13 -11.03
C THR A 2 -3.23 4.78 -9.98
N PHE A 3 -3.49 4.06 -8.89
CA PHE A 3 -3.97 4.64 -7.62
C PHE A 3 -3.21 4.03 -6.45
N SER A 4 -3.01 4.83 -5.40
CA SER A 4 -2.18 4.46 -4.25
C SER A 4 -2.62 5.16 -2.97
N ILE A 5 -2.24 4.57 -1.84
CA ILE A 5 -2.38 5.13 -0.49
C ILE A 5 -1.04 5.02 0.24
N VAL A 6 -0.68 6.08 0.96
CA VAL A 6 0.35 6.05 2.02
C VAL A 6 -0.35 6.35 3.34
N ALA A 7 -0.10 5.56 4.38
CA ALA A 7 -0.78 5.69 5.65
C ALA A 7 0.09 5.36 6.85
N ARG A 8 -0.34 5.85 8.02
CA ARG A 8 0.23 5.58 9.33
C ARG A 8 -0.83 4.97 10.26
N CYS A 9 -0.44 4.00 11.07
CA CYS A 9 -1.26 3.52 12.18
C CYS A 9 -0.91 4.32 13.43
N SER A 10 -1.84 5.14 13.93
CA SER A 10 -1.61 5.95 15.13
C SER A 10 -1.40 5.13 16.41
N ARG A 11 -1.95 3.91 16.47
CA ARG A 11 -1.84 3.00 17.62
C ARG A 11 -0.50 2.30 17.71
N THR A 12 0.07 1.90 16.57
CA THR A 12 1.30 1.09 16.52
C THR A 12 2.51 1.85 15.99
N GLY A 13 2.32 3.04 15.41
CA GLY A 13 3.38 3.77 14.72
C GLY A 13 3.79 3.17 13.36
N MET A 14 3.22 2.02 12.97
CA MET A 14 3.50 1.37 11.69
C MET A 14 3.11 2.27 10.51
N PHE A 15 3.94 2.29 9.47
CA PHE A 15 3.63 2.93 8.20
C PHE A 15 3.38 1.89 7.13
N GLY A 16 2.57 2.25 6.14
CA GLY A 16 2.35 1.39 5.00
C GLY A 16 2.02 2.16 3.73
N VAL A 17 2.34 1.53 2.60
CA VAL A 17 1.96 1.98 1.27
C VAL A 17 1.32 0.82 0.51
N ALA A 18 0.25 1.11 -0.22
CA ALA A 18 -0.33 0.17 -1.18
C ALA A 18 -0.57 0.88 -2.52
N VAL A 19 -0.33 0.17 -3.62
CA VAL A 19 -0.43 0.73 -4.98
C VAL A 19 -0.88 -0.35 -5.96
N SER A 20 -1.69 0.04 -6.95
CA SER A 20 -2.16 -0.83 -8.04
C SER A 20 -2.08 -0.11 -9.39
N SER A 21 -1.85 -0.85 -10.48
CA SER A 21 -1.74 -0.31 -11.84
C SER A 21 -1.98 -1.38 -12.91
N SER A 22 -2.38 -0.96 -14.11
CA SER A 22 -2.35 -1.75 -15.33
C SER A 22 -0.95 -2.17 -15.81
N SER A 23 0.09 -1.52 -15.31
CA SER A 23 1.48 -1.79 -15.72
C SER A 23 2.16 -2.78 -14.77
N PRO A 24 3.06 -3.66 -15.25
CA PRO A 24 3.71 -4.65 -14.40
C PRO A 24 4.53 -4.04 -13.25
N ALA A 25 4.68 -4.79 -12.15
CA ALA A 25 5.59 -4.51 -11.04
C ALA A 25 5.48 -3.08 -10.48
N VAL A 26 4.26 -2.56 -10.31
CA VAL A 26 4.05 -1.17 -9.88
C VAL A 26 4.66 -0.87 -8.51
N ALA A 27 4.58 -1.80 -7.55
CA ALA A 27 5.07 -1.60 -6.20
C ALA A 27 6.59 -1.33 -6.16
N ALA A 28 7.38 -2.10 -6.91
CA ALA A 28 8.83 -1.87 -7.00
C ALA A 28 9.19 -0.51 -7.60
N ARG A 29 8.35 0.00 -8.51
CA ARG A 29 8.61 1.27 -9.22
C ARG A 29 8.05 2.50 -8.52
N CYS A 30 7.12 2.34 -7.58
CA CYS A 30 6.39 3.47 -6.99
C CYS A 30 6.55 3.60 -5.47
N ALA A 31 6.90 2.53 -4.75
CA ALA A 31 7.05 2.56 -3.29
C ALA A 31 8.45 3.03 -2.85
N TYR A 32 8.91 4.18 -3.38
CA TYR A 32 10.15 4.86 -2.96
C TYR A 32 10.11 6.36 -3.28
N ALA A 33 11.09 7.11 -2.79
CA ALA A 33 11.35 8.50 -3.18
C ALA A 33 12.82 8.68 -3.59
N GLN A 34 13.07 9.56 -4.55
CA GLN A 34 14.41 9.92 -5.01
C GLN A 34 14.50 11.44 -5.22
N ALA A 35 15.58 12.06 -4.75
CA ALA A 35 15.84 13.49 -4.94
C ALA A 35 16.39 13.80 -6.34
N GLY A 36 16.20 15.03 -6.82
CA GLY A 36 16.78 15.52 -8.09
C GLY A 36 16.11 15.04 -9.38
N VAL A 37 14.91 14.45 -9.26
CA VAL A 37 14.18 13.85 -10.38
C VAL A 37 12.81 14.52 -10.55
N GLY A 38 12.48 14.91 -11.79
CA GLY A 38 11.48 15.93 -12.11
C GLY A 38 10.09 15.74 -11.49
N ALA A 39 9.63 16.75 -10.76
CA ALA A 39 8.35 16.74 -10.04
C ALA A 39 7.12 16.99 -10.94
N VAL A 40 7.28 17.61 -12.10
CA VAL A 40 6.12 18.03 -12.94
C VAL A 40 5.36 16.89 -13.60
N TYR A 41 5.97 15.70 -13.71
CA TYR A 41 5.38 14.50 -14.29
C TYR A 41 4.97 13.46 -13.23
N ARG A 42 5.12 13.78 -11.95
CA ARG A 42 5.00 12.81 -10.86
C ARG A 42 3.88 13.17 -9.91
N GLN A 43 3.29 12.12 -9.35
CA GLN A 43 2.47 12.22 -8.16
C GLN A 43 3.28 11.66 -6.99
N VAL A 44 3.31 12.37 -5.87
CA VAL A 44 4.05 12.00 -4.65
C VAL A 44 3.14 12.19 -3.46
N LEU A 45 3.01 11.16 -2.64
CA LEU A 45 2.20 11.16 -1.43
C LEU A 45 3.11 10.87 -0.23
N ALA A 46 2.91 11.60 0.86
CA ALA A 46 3.69 11.44 2.08
C ALA A 46 2.80 11.59 3.32
N VAL A 47 3.13 10.81 4.35
CA VAL A 47 2.58 10.92 5.70
C VAL A 47 3.76 10.95 6.66
N ASP A 48 3.81 11.93 7.55
CA ASP A 48 4.89 12.05 8.52
C ASP A 48 4.60 11.28 9.84
N VAL A 49 5.54 11.34 10.78
CA VAL A 49 5.44 10.68 12.10
C VAL A 49 4.32 11.20 12.99
N THR A 50 3.80 12.40 12.72
CA THR A 50 2.67 12.98 13.43
C THR A 50 1.33 12.61 12.79
N GLY A 51 1.36 12.02 11.59
CA GLY A 51 0.18 11.75 10.78
C GLY A 51 -0.19 12.90 9.83
N THR A 52 0.62 13.95 9.76
CA THR A 52 0.46 15.06 8.82
C THR A 52 0.72 14.57 7.39
N THR A 53 -0.11 15.02 6.44
CA THR A 53 -0.06 14.54 5.06
C THR A 53 0.32 15.61 4.06
N ALA A 54 1.10 15.22 3.05
CA ALA A 54 1.46 16.05 1.92
C ALA A 54 1.28 15.28 0.61
N ILE A 55 0.67 15.91 -0.39
CA ILE A 55 0.54 15.37 -1.74
C ILE A 55 1.02 16.43 -2.73
N HIS A 56 1.78 15.98 -3.72
CA HIS A 56 2.17 16.75 -4.89
C HIS A 56 1.68 16.01 -6.14
N SER A 57 0.90 16.69 -6.98
CA SER A 57 0.43 16.18 -8.27
C SER A 57 0.96 17.11 -9.38
N GLY A 58 1.94 16.64 -10.15
CA GLY A 58 2.54 17.44 -11.22
C GLY A 58 1.52 17.79 -12.32
N PRO A 59 1.58 19.00 -12.91
CA PRO A 59 0.58 19.46 -13.88
C PRO A 59 0.60 18.67 -15.20
N LYS A 60 1.60 17.81 -15.41
CA LYS A 60 1.70 16.91 -16.57
C LYS A 60 1.32 15.47 -16.24
N ALA A 61 0.67 15.22 -15.09
CA ALA A 61 0.06 13.93 -14.80
C ALA A 61 -1.00 13.60 -15.87
N LEU A 62 -0.98 12.37 -16.36
CA LEU A 62 -1.83 11.95 -17.47
C LEU A 62 -3.27 11.67 -17.01
N GLY A 63 -4.22 12.04 -17.86
CA GLY A 63 -5.65 11.76 -17.67
C GLY A 63 -6.27 12.50 -16.48
N ILE A 64 -7.38 11.96 -15.98
CA ILE A 64 -7.96 12.43 -14.73
C ILE A 64 -7.01 12.03 -13.61
N TRP A 65 -6.53 13.01 -12.85
CA TRP A 65 -5.78 12.80 -11.62
C TRP A 65 -6.50 13.53 -10.50
N ALA A 66 -6.44 12.92 -9.32
CA ALA A 66 -7.06 13.47 -8.13
C ALA A 66 -6.29 13.01 -6.90
N GLU A 67 -6.57 13.67 -5.78
CA GLU A 67 -5.97 13.39 -4.49
C GLU A 67 -6.99 13.63 -3.37
N ALA A 68 -6.83 12.90 -2.27
CA ALA A 68 -7.62 13.08 -1.07
C ALA A 68 -6.72 12.82 0.15
N ARG A 69 -7.04 13.49 1.26
CA ARG A 69 -6.23 13.47 2.48
C ARG A 69 -7.10 13.33 3.71
N ALA A 70 -6.59 12.64 4.71
CA ALA A 70 -7.07 12.67 6.08
C ALA A 70 -5.90 12.51 7.04
N ASP A 71 -6.18 12.64 8.34
CA ASP A 71 -5.19 12.33 9.36
C ASP A 71 -4.66 10.90 9.18
N ASN A 72 -3.34 10.77 9.10
CA ASN A 72 -2.63 9.51 8.89
C ASN A 72 -2.89 8.82 7.54
N ALA A 73 -3.48 9.47 6.52
CA ALA A 73 -3.67 8.88 5.20
C ALA A 73 -3.67 9.89 4.06
N ALA A 74 -2.90 9.58 3.02
CA ALA A 74 -2.92 10.29 1.74
C ALA A 74 -3.28 9.28 0.64
N CYS A 75 -4.27 9.61 -0.19
CA CYS A 75 -4.68 8.82 -1.35
C CYS A 75 -4.58 9.65 -2.62
N GLY A 76 -4.27 9.00 -3.74
CA GLY A 76 -4.12 9.69 -5.01
C GLY A 76 -3.89 8.73 -6.15
N GLY A 77 -4.18 9.21 -7.35
CA GLY A 77 -3.93 8.47 -8.57
C GLY A 77 -4.01 9.33 -9.83
N ASN A 78 -3.64 8.73 -10.96
CA ASN A 78 -3.71 9.33 -12.28
C ASN A 78 -4.23 8.32 -13.31
N MET A 79 -4.85 8.85 -14.38
CA MET A 79 -5.70 8.08 -15.30
C MET A 79 -6.83 7.37 -14.55
N LEU A 80 -7.45 8.07 -13.60
CA LEU A 80 -8.60 7.58 -12.83
C LEU A 80 -9.85 7.49 -13.71
N ALA A 81 -10.78 6.60 -13.36
CA ALA A 81 -12.08 6.55 -14.00
C ALA A 81 -12.88 7.86 -13.79
N HIS A 82 -12.73 8.47 -12.61
CA HIS A 82 -13.21 9.82 -12.26
C HIS A 82 -12.44 10.37 -11.04
N ASP A 83 -12.63 11.64 -10.74
CA ASP A 83 -11.92 12.37 -9.67
C ASP A 83 -12.35 11.97 -8.25
N GLY A 84 -13.55 11.42 -8.07
CA GLY A 84 -14.03 10.90 -6.78
C GLY A 84 -13.34 9.64 -6.23
N VAL A 85 -12.48 8.95 -6.99
CA VAL A 85 -11.86 7.68 -6.54
C VAL A 85 -11.00 7.85 -5.27
N PRO A 86 -10.07 8.82 -5.16
CA PRO A 86 -9.27 9.01 -3.95
C PRO A 86 -10.09 9.38 -2.73
N GLN A 87 -11.21 10.09 -2.90
CA GLN A 87 -12.10 10.43 -1.80
C GLN A 87 -12.74 9.16 -1.20
N ALA A 88 -13.24 8.25 -2.05
CA ALA A 88 -13.75 6.96 -1.61
C ALA A 88 -12.68 6.10 -0.90
N MET A 89 -11.41 6.21 -1.32
CA MET A 89 -10.29 5.55 -0.65
C MET A 89 -10.07 6.07 0.78
N VAL A 90 -10.03 7.39 0.96
CA VAL A 90 -9.87 8.00 2.29
C VAL A 90 -11.04 7.62 3.20
N GLU A 91 -12.28 7.68 2.70
CA GLU A 91 -13.46 7.30 3.47
C GLU A 91 -13.40 5.84 3.93
N ALA A 92 -13.04 4.92 3.03
CA ALA A 92 -12.85 3.52 3.37
C ALA A 92 -11.74 3.30 4.40
N PHE A 93 -10.62 4.03 4.30
CA PHE A 93 -9.52 3.92 5.26
C PHE A 93 -9.96 4.39 6.66
N LEU A 94 -10.71 5.49 6.75
CA LEU A 94 -11.16 6.08 8.01
C LEU A 94 -12.15 5.18 8.76
N VAL A 95 -13.01 4.45 8.06
CA VAL A 95 -13.99 3.53 8.67
C VAL A 95 -13.46 2.10 8.86
N SER A 96 -12.30 1.78 8.29
CA SER A 96 -11.68 0.46 8.43
C SER A 96 -10.98 0.29 9.78
N GLU A 97 -11.12 -0.90 10.36
CA GLU A 97 -10.52 -1.28 11.64
C GLU A 97 -9.50 -2.43 11.47
N GLY A 98 -8.84 -2.84 12.55
CA GLY A 98 -7.91 -3.97 12.53
C GLY A 98 -6.46 -3.59 12.23
N HIS A 99 -5.69 -4.54 11.67
CA HIS A 99 -4.27 -4.33 11.37
C HIS A 99 -4.12 -3.33 10.22
N LEU A 100 -3.00 -2.58 10.15
CA LEU A 100 -2.79 -1.58 9.08
C LEU A 100 -2.88 -2.22 7.68
N GLY A 101 -2.36 -3.43 7.51
CA GLY A 101 -2.48 -4.20 6.27
C GLY A 101 -3.93 -4.46 5.85
N ASP A 102 -4.81 -4.84 6.79
CA ASP A 102 -6.24 -5.07 6.51
C ASP A 102 -6.90 -3.77 6.01
N ARG A 103 -6.57 -2.65 6.65
CA ARG A 103 -7.09 -1.31 6.32
C ARG A 103 -6.62 -0.82 4.95
N LEU A 104 -5.36 -1.07 4.59
CA LEU A 104 -4.83 -0.78 3.26
C LEU A 104 -5.53 -1.62 2.18
N ILE A 105 -5.73 -2.92 2.40
CA ILE A 105 -6.46 -3.79 1.46
C ILE A 105 -7.91 -3.34 1.29
N ALA A 106 -8.61 -3.02 2.40
CA ALA A 106 -9.98 -2.49 2.35
C ALA A 106 -10.05 -1.20 1.52
N THR A 107 -9.06 -0.32 1.66
CA THR A 107 -8.95 0.92 0.90
C THR A 107 -8.74 0.66 -0.59
N MET A 108 -7.86 -0.27 -0.96
CA MET A 108 -7.62 -0.63 -2.36
C MET A 108 -8.86 -1.26 -3.02
N ARG A 109 -9.60 -2.09 -2.27
CA ARG A 109 -10.90 -2.64 -2.72
C ARG A 109 -11.94 -1.54 -2.93
N ALA A 110 -11.98 -0.54 -2.05
CA ALA A 110 -12.88 0.59 -2.19
C ALA A 110 -12.54 1.44 -3.44
N ALA A 111 -11.26 1.64 -3.72
CA ALA A 111 -10.81 2.31 -4.95
C ALA A 111 -11.33 1.59 -6.19
N LEU A 112 -11.16 0.27 -6.26
CA LEU A 112 -11.62 -0.54 -7.39
C LEU A 112 -13.15 -0.53 -7.52
N LYS A 113 -13.88 -0.63 -6.39
CA LYS A 113 -15.34 -0.51 -6.36
C LYS A 113 -15.84 0.86 -6.82
N ALA A 114 -15.11 1.92 -6.52
CA ALA A 114 -15.37 3.27 -7.01
C ALA A 114 -14.97 3.47 -8.48
N GLY A 115 -14.50 2.43 -9.18
CA GLY A 115 -14.14 2.48 -10.60
C GLY A 115 -12.64 2.49 -10.86
N GLY A 116 -11.80 2.74 -9.85
CA GLY A 116 -10.34 2.64 -9.95
C GLY A 116 -9.74 3.53 -11.04
N GLU A 117 -8.86 2.94 -11.83
CA GLU A 117 -8.29 3.59 -13.02
C GLU A 117 -9.07 3.27 -14.30
N VAL A 118 -8.80 4.01 -15.36
CA VAL A 118 -9.36 3.70 -16.68
C VAL A 118 -8.81 2.34 -17.14
N GLY A 119 -9.69 1.35 -17.29
CA GLY A 119 -9.30 0.00 -17.71
C GLY A 119 -8.91 -0.93 -16.55
N PRO A 120 -8.48 -2.16 -16.86
CA PRO A 120 -8.14 -3.15 -15.84
C PRO A 120 -6.80 -2.86 -15.17
N VAL A 121 -6.70 -3.25 -13.90
CA VAL A 121 -5.44 -3.31 -13.16
C VAL A 121 -4.83 -4.72 -13.27
N HIS A 122 -3.50 -4.79 -13.34
CA HIS A 122 -2.77 -6.06 -13.51
C HIS A 122 -1.71 -6.31 -12.45
N SER A 123 -1.27 -5.28 -11.73
CA SER A 123 -0.31 -5.44 -10.64
C SER A 123 -0.72 -4.64 -9.41
N ALA A 124 -0.36 -5.15 -8.23
CA ALA A 124 -0.57 -4.49 -6.96
C ALA A 124 0.54 -4.89 -5.97
N GLY A 125 0.80 -4.04 -5.00
CA GLY A 125 1.65 -4.42 -3.87
C GLY A 125 1.40 -3.59 -2.62
N MET A 126 1.86 -4.14 -1.51
CA MET A 126 1.77 -3.54 -0.17
C MET A 126 3.10 -3.67 0.54
N LYS A 127 3.56 -2.57 1.12
CA LYS A 127 4.76 -2.52 1.94
C LYS A 127 4.43 -1.94 3.31
N LEU A 128 4.84 -2.62 4.38
CA LEU A 128 4.67 -2.21 5.76
C LEU A 128 6.04 -2.07 6.43
N VAL A 129 6.25 -0.98 7.17
CA VAL A 129 7.48 -0.72 7.91
C VAL A 129 7.14 -0.33 9.36
N ARG A 130 7.99 -0.74 10.29
CA ARG A 130 7.92 -0.36 11.71
C ARG A 130 9.32 -0.24 12.30
N GLU A 131 9.52 -0.55 13.57
CA GLU A 131 10.71 -0.19 14.36
C GLU A 131 12.02 -0.83 13.87
N VAL A 132 11.95 -1.79 12.95
CA VAL A 132 13.10 -2.49 12.37
C VAL A 132 13.58 -1.84 11.08
N ALA A 133 14.85 -2.08 10.72
CA ALA A 133 15.50 -1.45 9.56
C ALA A 133 15.02 -1.99 8.18
N TRP A 134 14.15 -3.00 8.15
CA TRP A 134 13.62 -3.62 6.94
C TRP A 134 12.08 -3.55 6.90
N PRO A 135 11.46 -3.69 5.73
CA PRO A 135 10.00 -3.85 5.66
C PRO A 135 9.56 -5.12 6.38
N VAL A 136 8.63 -4.99 7.33
CA VAL A 136 8.01 -6.14 8.01
C VAL A 136 6.99 -6.85 7.13
N ALA A 137 6.58 -6.24 6.01
CA ALA A 137 5.92 -6.91 4.90
C ALA A 137 6.31 -6.20 3.59
N ASP A 138 6.64 -6.95 2.54
CA ASP A 138 6.80 -6.47 1.16
C ASP A 138 6.14 -7.51 0.24
N LEU A 139 4.83 -7.36 0.03
CA LEU A 139 3.98 -8.31 -0.67
C LEU A 139 3.60 -7.77 -2.03
N ARG A 140 3.71 -8.60 -3.07
CA ARG A 140 3.59 -8.17 -4.46
C ARG A 140 2.84 -9.18 -5.30
N CYS A 141 1.92 -8.68 -6.13
CA CYS A 141 1.41 -9.31 -7.33
C CYS A 141 1.91 -8.48 -8.50
N ASP A 142 2.96 -8.95 -9.21
CA ASP A 142 3.62 -8.15 -10.23
C ASP A 142 2.92 -8.18 -11.60
N TRP A 143 2.09 -9.20 -11.84
CA TRP A 143 1.20 -9.32 -13.00
C TRP A 143 0.15 -10.41 -12.74
N THR A 144 -1.09 -10.16 -13.13
CA THR A 144 -2.13 -11.18 -13.32
C THR A 144 -3.19 -10.71 -14.30
N ASP A 145 -3.89 -11.66 -14.93
CA ASP A 145 -5.11 -11.39 -15.71
C ASP A 145 -6.37 -11.34 -14.80
N ASP A 146 -6.27 -11.84 -13.55
CA ASP A 146 -7.29 -11.71 -12.52
C ASP A 146 -7.15 -10.38 -11.75
N CYS A 147 -7.85 -10.22 -10.63
CA CYS A 147 -7.71 -9.03 -9.79
C CYS A 147 -6.42 -9.09 -8.93
N PRO A 148 -5.42 -8.22 -9.18
CA PRO A 148 -4.16 -8.22 -8.41
C PRO A 148 -4.37 -7.82 -6.94
N ILE A 149 -5.40 -7.02 -6.64
CA ILE A 149 -5.74 -6.60 -5.28
C ILE A 149 -6.23 -7.79 -4.45
N GLU A 150 -7.00 -8.71 -5.05
CA GLU A 150 -7.48 -9.91 -4.35
C GLU A 150 -6.38 -10.96 -4.16
N GLN A 151 -5.43 -11.07 -5.11
CA GLN A 151 -4.24 -11.88 -4.91
C GLN A 151 -3.36 -11.35 -3.77
N LEU A 152 -3.16 -10.03 -3.74
CA LEU A 152 -2.45 -9.37 -2.64
C LEU A 152 -3.15 -9.59 -1.29
N ALA A 153 -4.49 -9.53 -1.27
CA ALA A 153 -5.27 -9.80 -0.07
C ALA A 153 -5.12 -11.26 0.40
N SER A 154 -5.16 -12.21 -0.52
CA SER A 154 -4.95 -13.64 -0.22
C SER A 154 -3.56 -13.90 0.34
N LEU A 155 -2.53 -13.28 -0.25
CA LEU A 155 -1.15 -13.35 0.23
C LEU A 155 -1.00 -12.74 1.63
N TRP A 156 -1.70 -11.63 1.89
CA TRP A 156 -1.71 -11.00 3.22
C TRP A 156 -2.32 -11.89 4.29
N GLU A 157 -3.42 -12.60 4.01
CA GLU A 157 -4.02 -13.53 4.99
C GLU A 157 -3.08 -14.69 5.35
N ILE A 158 -2.26 -15.15 4.40
CA ILE A 158 -1.22 -16.17 4.67
C ILE A 158 -0.11 -15.59 5.56
N TYR A 159 0.34 -14.37 5.26
CA TYR A 159 1.53 -13.78 5.89
C TYR A 159 1.26 -13.11 7.24
N LYS A 160 0.12 -12.41 7.39
CA LYS A 160 -0.30 -11.69 8.60
C LYS A 160 -0.06 -12.45 9.91
N PRO A 161 -0.52 -13.71 10.07
CA PRO A 161 -0.33 -14.44 11.34
C PRO A 161 1.13 -14.81 11.63
N GLN A 162 2.01 -14.77 10.64
CA GLN A 162 3.43 -15.12 10.76
C GLN A 162 4.34 -13.89 10.94
N LEU A 163 3.84 -12.69 10.63
CA LEU A 163 4.62 -11.45 10.56
C LEU A 163 5.43 -11.21 11.83
N ASP A 164 4.78 -11.23 13.00
CA ASP A 164 5.46 -10.93 14.26
C ASP A 164 6.45 -12.03 14.64
N ALA A 165 6.18 -13.29 14.31
CA ALA A 165 7.11 -14.39 14.54
C ALA A 165 8.40 -14.24 13.72
N TYR A 166 8.31 -13.76 12.47
CA TYR A 166 9.48 -13.47 11.65
C TYR A 166 10.29 -12.29 12.18
N VAL A 167 9.62 -11.23 12.67
CA VAL A 167 10.30 -10.10 13.31
C VAL A 167 11.03 -10.56 14.57
N THR A 168 10.35 -11.30 15.45
CA THR A 168 10.97 -11.86 16.67
C THR A 168 12.16 -12.74 16.32
N ARG A 169 12.04 -13.63 15.33
CA ARG A 169 13.15 -14.50 14.91
C ARG A 169 14.38 -13.74 14.43
N ALA A 170 14.20 -12.59 13.79
CA ALA A 170 15.30 -11.74 13.32
C ALA A 170 15.98 -10.94 14.45
N ILE A 171 15.23 -10.55 15.50
CA ILE A 171 15.76 -9.72 16.60
C ILE A 171 16.22 -10.56 17.79
N ASN A 172 15.39 -11.52 18.21
CA ASN A 172 15.65 -12.42 19.33
C ASN A 172 15.20 -13.86 19.01
N PRO A 173 16.04 -14.66 18.32
CA PRO A 173 15.65 -15.97 17.83
C PRO A 173 15.28 -16.99 18.91
N SER A 174 15.73 -16.81 20.17
CA SER A 174 15.39 -17.73 21.28
C SER A 174 13.92 -17.68 21.69
N ASP A 175 13.24 -16.56 21.44
CA ASP A 175 11.86 -16.33 21.87
C ASP A 175 10.85 -16.60 20.73
N ALA A 176 11.35 -16.93 19.54
CA ALA A 176 10.50 -17.18 18.39
C ALA A 176 9.85 -18.58 18.50
N PRO A 177 8.54 -18.72 18.23
CA PRO A 177 7.90 -20.02 18.22
C PRO A 177 8.58 -20.95 17.20
N SER A 178 8.68 -22.23 17.56
CA SER A 178 9.09 -23.27 16.62
C SER A 178 7.97 -23.47 15.60
N TYR A 179 8.29 -23.30 14.32
CA TYR A 179 7.44 -23.88 13.28
C TYR A 179 7.88 -25.33 13.14
N GLY A 180 6.94 -26.27 12.95
CA GLY A 180 7.28 -27.64 12.59
C GLY A 180 7.98 -27.64 11.23
N VAL A 181 9.29 -27.37 11.24
CA VAL A 181 10.12 -27.33 10.04
C VAL A 181 10.24 -28.78 9.55
N PRO A 182 9.84 -29.08 8.31
CA PRO A 182 10.15 -30.38 7.72
C PRO A 182 11.66 -30.59 7.77
N GLY A 183 12.12 -31.57 8.55
CA GLY A 183 13.55 -31.84 8.78
C GLY A 183 14.00 -31.97 10.24
N ASP A 184 13.11 -31.68 11.21
CA ASP A 184 13.34 -31.95 12.65
C ASP A 184 12.75 -33.32 13.10
N GLU A 185 12.58 -34.27 12.17
CA GLU A 185 12.25 -35.68 12.46
C GLU A 185 13.52 -36.53 12.65
#